data_AF-A0AAW4L664-F1
#
_entry.id   AF-A0AAW4L664-F1
#
_cell.length_a   1.000
_cell.length_b   1.000
_cell.length_c   1.000
_cell.angle_alpha   90.00
_cell.angle_beta   90.00
_cell.angle_gamma   90.00
#
_symmetry.space_group_name_H-M   'P 1'
#
loop_
_entity.id
_entity.type
_entity.pdbx_description
1 polymer ?
#
loop_
_entity_poly.entity_id
_entity_poly.type
_entity_poly.pdbx_seq_one_letter_code
_entity_poly.pdbx_strand_id
1 'polypeptide(L)'
;MNLAARASRHINRVGREFFNKATGETLLGAPAEGRATYFHLDAEIEPGQVLHDPAELKNYIVADTDIIDGHLSVFAFHALNSCNIVRPIGIKNDFGLNEYQPVTVAAAVPVIIAKSQQIVQVPVGTPVEIGDALLVGTVTYNVRSVSRSYDWPGIVNLMITIIN
;
A
#
# COMPACT_ATOMS: atom_id res chain seq x y z
N MET A 1 6.04 -30.36 19.37
CA MET A 1 6.72 -29.18 18.78
C MET A 1 5.67 -28.29 18.14
N ASN A 2 5.67 -27.00 18.50
CA ASN A 2 4.65 -26.05 18.06
C ASN A 2 4.83 -25.72 16.56
N LEU A 3 3.76 -25.76 15.76
CA LEU A 3 3.80 -25.53 14.31
C LEU A 3 4.44 -24.16 13.97
N ALA A 4 4.12 -23.15 14.79
CA ALA A 4 4.68 -21.80 14.68
C ALA A 4 6.22 -21.77 14.80
N ALA A 5 6.78 -22.58 15.70
CA ALA A 5 8.24 -22.66 15.89
C ALA A 5 8.94 -23.38 14.73
N ARG A 6 8.23 -24.28 14.04
CA ARG A 6 8.73 -24.98 12.85
C ARG A 6 8.71 -24.08 11.62
N ALA A 7 7.63 -23.32 11.44
CA ALA A 7 7.49 -22.33 10.36
C ALA A 7 8.54 -21.20 10.49
N SER A 8 8.73 -20.65 11.69
CA SER A 8 9.73 -19.61 11.96
C SER A 8 11.17 -20.06 11.64
N ARG A 9 11.55 -21.30 12.00
CA ARG A 9 12.87 -21.85 11.65
C ARG A 9 13.06 -22.11 10.16
N HIS A 10 11.99 -22.39 9.43
CA HIS A 10 12.06 -22.64 7.98
C HIS A 10 12.19 -21.33 7.19
N ILE A 11 11.50 -20.28 7.63
CA ILE A 11 11.57 -18.92 7.07
C ILE A 11 12.98 -18.34 7.23
N ASN A 12 13.63 -18.53 8.39
CA ASN A 12 15.01 -18.08 8.62
C ASN A 12 16.06 -18.83 7.76
N ARG A 13 15.70 -19.94 7.11
CA ARG A 13 16.63 -20.79 6.33
C ARG A 13 16.49 -20.67 4.82
N VAL A 14 15.32 -20.23 4.34
CA VAL A 14 14.97 -20.17 2.90
C VAL A 14 14.57 -18.75 2.47
N GLY A 15 14.30 -17.86 3.42
CA GLY A 15 13.64 -16.59 3.12
C GLY A 15 12.13 -16.78 2.98
N ARG A 16 11.40 -15.67 3.04
CA ARG A 16 9.96 -15.55 2.85
C ARG A 16 9.70 -15.01 1.46
N GLU A 17 8.84 -15.68 0.69
CA GLU A 17 8.48 -15.22 -0.65
C GLU A 17 7.55 -13.99 -0.59
N PHE A 18 7.84 -13.02 -1.44
CA PHE A 18 7.01 -11.85 -1.68
C PHE A 18 6.84 -11.65 -3.18
N PHE A 19 5.60 -11.61 -3.66
CA PHE A 19 5.30 -11.29 -5.04
C PHE A 19 5.22 -9.78 -5.23
N ASN A 20 6.10 -9.21 -6.05
CA ASN A 20 6.08 -7.80 -6.39
C ASN A 20 5.09 -7.55 -7.52
N LYS A 21 4.00 -6.83 -7.24
CA LYS A 21 2.97 -6.56 -8.24
C LYS A 21 3.41 -5.61 -9.35
N ALA A 22 4.41 -4.77 -9.10
CA ALA A 22 4.88 -3.79 -10.07
C ALA A 22 5.76 -4.45 -11.15
N THR A 23 6.68 -5.33 -10.73
CA THR A 23 7.61 -6.01 -11.65
C THR A 23 7.11 -7.38 -12.11
N GLY A 24 6.18 -7.99 -11.36
CA GLY A 24 5.70 -9.37 -11.61
C GLY A 24 6.66 -10.46 -11.11
N GLU A 25 7.68 -10.09 -10.34
CA GLU A 25 8.72 -11.00 -9.85
C GLU A 25 8.44 -11.47 -8.42
N THR A 26 8.94 -12.66 -8.08
CA THR A 26 8.96 -13.14 -6.70
C THR A 26 10.32 -12.86 -6.08
N LEU A 27 10.30 -12.16 -4.95
CA LEU A 27 11.45 -11.80 -4.14
C LEU A 27 11.53 -12.70 -2.90
N LEU A 28 12.75 -12.96 -2.43
CA LEU A 28 12.99 -13.65 -1.16
C LEU A 28 13.40 -12.63 -0.10
N GLY A 29 12.63 -12.57 0.97
CA GLY A 29 12.88 -11.70 2.11
C GLY A 29 13.14 -12.47 3.39
N ALA A 30 14.28 -12.26 4.04
CA ALA A 30 14.49 -12.75 5.41
C ALA A 30 13.99 -11.69 6.41
N PRO A 31 13.26 -12.05 7.48
CA PRO A 31 12.95 -11.09 8.53
C PRO A 31 14.23 -10.56 9.15
N ALA A 32 14.38 -9.24 9.25
CA ALA A 32 15.50 -8.62 9.96
C ALA A 32 15.37 -8.88 11.47
N GLU A 33 16.48 -9.18 12.13
CA GLU A 33 16.46 -9.48 13.56
C GLU A 33 15.88 -8.31 14.37
N GLY A 34 14.92 -8.61 15.25
CA GLY A 34 14.37 -7.64 16.20
C GLY A 34 13.28 -6.70 15.66
N ARG A 35 12.88 -6.78 14.38
CA ARG A 35 11.81 -5.93 13.82
C ARG A 35 10.86 -6.69 12.89
N ALA A 36 9.60 -6.85 13.30
CA ALA A 36 8.60 -7.66 12.58
C ALA A 36 8.21 -7.15 11.17
N THR A 37 8.54 -5.90 10.85
CA THR A 37 8.18 -5.22 9.59
C THR A 37 9.40 -4.86 8.74
N TYR A 38 10.60 -5.32 9.12
CA TYR A 38 11.80 -5.16 8.32
C TYR A 38 12.15 -6.49 7.66
N PHE A 39 12.42 -6.46 6.36
CA PHE A 39 12.81 -7.61 5.57
C PHE A 39 14.10 -7.30 4.81
N HIS A 40 15.08 -8.20 4.85
CA HIS A 40 16.22 -8.14 3.95
C HIS A 40 15.82 -8.83 2.65
N LEU A 41 15.66 -8.08 1.58
CA LEU A 41 15.28 -8.62 0.27
C LEU A 41 16.52 -8.96 -0.56
N ASP A 42 16.38 -9.95 -1.43
CA ASP A 42 17.42 -10.38 -2.36
C ASP A 42 17.56 -9.51 -3.62
N ALA A 43 16.66 -8.53 -3.81
CA ALA A 43 16.71 -7.58 -4.91
C ALA A 43 16.37 -6.15 -4.47
N GLU A 44 16.85 -5.18 -5.26
CA GLU A 44 16.49 -3.77 -5.12
C GLU A 44 15.00 -3.52 -5.37
N ILE A 45 14.39 -2.73 -4.49
CA ILE A 45 12.99 -2.37 -4.57
C ILE A 45 12.82 -0.89 -4.27
N GLU A 46 11.91 -0.23 -4.98
CA GLU A 46 11.65 1.19 -4.77
C GLU A 46 10.61 1.42 -3.66
N PRO A 47 10.76 2.47 -2.85
CA PRO A 47 9.70 2.93 -1.95
C PRO A 47 8.38 3.16 -2.70
N GLY A 48 7.28 2.70 -2.11
CA GLY A 48 5.93 2.73 -2.68
C GLY A 48 5.54 1.48 -3.45
N GLN A 49 6.47 0.56 -3.73
CA GLN A 49 6.10 -0.71 -4.32
C GLN A 49 5.31 -1.58 -3.33
N VAL A 50 4.44 -2.44 -3.88
CA VAL A 50 3.52 -3.28 -3.11
C VAL A 50 3.92 -4.73 -3.26
N LEU A 51 4.27 -5.33 -2.13
CA LEU A 51 4.62 -6.74 -2.01
C LEU A 51 3.42 -7.55 -1.53
N HIS A 52 3.08 -8.60 -2.24
CA HIS A 52 2.09 -9.56 -1.80
C HIS A 52 2.77 -10.75 -1.13
N ASP A 53 2.34 -11.04 0.09
CA ASP A 53 2.81 -12.15 0.89
C ASP A 53 1.80 -13.30 0.78
N PRO A 54 2.09 -14.35 -0.01
CA PRO A 54 1.16 -15.44 -0.24
C PRO A 54 0.94 -16.32 1.01
N ALA A 55 1.90 -16.34 1.94
CA ALA A 55 1.81 -17.16 3.15
C ALA A 55 0.83 -16.57 4.17
N GLU A 56 0.81 -15.24 4.30
CA GLU A 56 -0.14 -14.55 5.18
C GLU A 56 -1.38 -14.02 4.44
N LEU A 57 -1.40 -14.10 3.10
CA LEU A 57 -2.41 -13.48 2.24
C LEU A 57 -2.54 -11.97 2.49
N LYS A 58 -1.41 -11.32 2.74
CA LYS A 58 -1.31 -9.90 3.09
C LYS A 58 -0.64 -9.11 1.99
N ASN A 59 -0.94 -7.82 1.92
CA ASN A 59 -0.15 -6.88 1.13
C ASN A 59 0.71 -6.04 2.09
N TYR A 60 1.93 -5.78 1.67
CA TYR A 60 2.89 -4.92 2.31
C TYR A 60 3.25 -3.76 1.39
N ILE A 61 3.32 -2.55 1.93
CA ILE A 61 3.78 -1.36 1.21
C ILE A 61 5.21 -1.10 1.66
N VAL A 62 6.14 -1.05 0.71
CA VAL A 62 7.53 -0.63 0.93
C VAL A 62 7.51 0.85 1.29
N ALA A 63 7.85 1.19 2.52
CA ALA A 63 7.89 2.58 2.97
C ALA A 63 9.27 3.20 2.83
N ASP A 64 10.31 2.41 3.03
CA ASP A 64 11.69 2.87 2.96
C ASP A 64 12.62 1.71 2.62
N THR A 65 13.76 2.05 2.03
CA THR A 65 14.82 1.13 1.63
C THR A 65 16.15 1.66 2.10
N ASP A 66 16.84 0.90 2.92
CA ASP A 66 18.15 1.26 3.46
C ASP A 66 19.14 0.11 3.26
N ILE A 67 20.44 0.42 3.24
CA ILE A 67 21.48 -0.60 3.17
C ILE A 67 22.04 -0.78 4.58
N ILE A 68 21.68 -1.89 5.23
CA ILE A 68 22.14 -2.23 6.58
C ILE A 68 23.10 -3.41 6.46
N ASP A 69 24.33 -3.24 6.96
CA ASP A 69 25.39 -4.25 6.94
C ASP A 69 25.66 -4.84 5.53
N GLY A 70 25.52 -4.02 4.48
CA GLY A 70 25.74 -4.42 3.08
C GLY A 70 24.56 -5.17 2.45
N HIS A 71 23.43 -5.31 3.15
CA HIS A 71 22.20 -5.91 2.63
C HIS A 71 21.11 -4.85 2.46
N LEU A 72 20.37 -4.93 1.36
CA LEU A 72 19.18 -4.12 1.19
C LEU A 72 18.11 -4.55 2.19
N SER A 73 17.81 -3.62 3.09
CA SER A 73 16.79 -3.74 4.11
C SER A 73 15.59 -2.89 3.73
N VAL A 74 14.43 -3.52 3.74
CA VAL A 74 13.18 -2.90 3.34
C VAL A 74 12.29 -2.80 4.56
N PHE A 75 11.85 -1.59 4.85
CA PHE A 75 10.82 -1.35 5.82
C PHE A 75 9.47 -1.43 5.12
N ALA A 76 8.66 -2.45 5.44
CA ALA A 76 7.39 -2.69 4.79
C ALA A 76 6.23 -2.75 5.79
N PHE A 77 5.16 -2.02 5.51
CA PHE A 77 3.97 -1.98 6.36
C PHE A 77 2.87 -2.87 5.84
N HIS A 78 2.18 -3.56 6.74
CA HIS A 78 0.99 -4.29 6.38
C HIS A 78 -0.18 -3.35 6.04
N ALA A 79 -0.75 -3.49 4.83
CA ALA A 79 -1.98 -2.81 4.44
C ALA A 79 -3.20 -3.50 5.05
N LEU A 80 -4.03 -2.75 5.77
CA LEU A 80 -5.18 -3.29 6.48
C LEU A 80 -6.44 -3.38 5.60
N ASN A 81 -6.52 -2.63 4.50
CA ASN A 81 -7.66 -2.63 3.60
C ASN A 81 -7.23 -2.44 2.14
N SER A 82 -8.12 -2.78 1.22
CA SER A 82 -8.04 -2.39 -0.20
C SER A 82 -9.11 -1.33 -0.50
N CYS A 83 -8.79 -0.34 -1.33
CA CYS A 83 -9.73 0.67 -1.78
C CYS A 83 -9.81 0.78 -3.30
N ASN A 84 -10.95 1.27 -3.79
CA ASN A 84 -11.08 1.78 -5.15
C ASN A 84 -11.09 3.31 -5.10
N ILE A 85 -10.34 3.94 -5.98
CA ILE A 85 -10.29 5.40 -6.13
C ILE A 85 -11.19 5.77 -7.30
N VAL A 86 -12.18 6.62 -7.03
CA VAL A 86 -13.18 7.05 -7.99
C VAL A 86 -13.10 8.56 -8.17
N ARG A 87 -13.00 8.99 -9.42
CA ARG A 87 -12.92 10.39 -9.81
C ARG A 87 -14.23 10.84 -10.44
N PRO A 88 -14.84 11.95 -10.00
CA PRO A 88 -15.93 12.57 -10.73
C PRO A 88 -15.39 13.27 -11.97
N ILE A 89 -15.74 12.79 -13.17
CA ILE A 89 -15.35 13.40 -14.43
C ILE A 89 -16.56 14.13 -15.01
N GLY A 90 -16.39 15.40 -15.36
CA GLY A 90 -17.41 16.16 -16.09
C GLY A 90 -17.47 15.71 -17.55
N ILE A 91 -18.60 15.13 -17.94
CA ILE A 91 -18.93 14.78 -19.32
C ILE A 91 -20.06 15.69 -19.82
N LYS A 92 -20.18 15.88 -21.13
CA LYS A 92 -21.36 16.53 -21.70
C LYS A 92 -22.42 15.48 -22.01
N ASN A 93 -23.64 15.66 -21.51
CA ASN A 93 -24.77 14.83 -21.92
C ASN A 93 -25.27 15.23 -23.33
N ASP A 94 -26.26 14.51 -23.85
CA ASP A 94 -26.83 14.74 -25.19
C ASP A 94 -27.44 16.15 -25.40
N PHE A 95 -27.67 16.88 -24.30
CA PHE A 95 -28.15 18.26 -24.28
C PHE A 95 -27.03 19.30 -24.14
N GLY A 96 -25.76 18.87 -24.14
CA GLY A 96 -24.60 19.72 -23.96
C GLY A 96 -24.38 20.24 -22.53
N LEU A 97 -25.14 19.72 -21.55
CA LEU A 97 -24.99 20.05 -20.14
C LEU A 97 -23.89 19.20 -19.50
N ASN A 98 -23.16 19.78 -18.55
CA ASN A 98 -22.15 19.05 -17.79
C ASN A 98 -22.83 18.11 -16.79
N GLU A 99 -22.58 16.82 -16.92
CA GLU A 99 -22.96 15.76 -16.00
C GLU A 99 -21.68 15.15 -15.41
N TYR A 100 -21.67 14.86 -14.11
CA TYR A 100 -20.53 14.23 -13.47
C TYR A 100 -20.73 12.72 -13.42
N GLN A 101 -19.86 11.97 -14.10
CA GLN A 101 -19.85 10.52 -14.02
C GLN A 101 -18.67 10.04 -13.17
N PRO A 102 -18.89 9.10 -12.24
CA PRO A 102 -17.83 8.49 -11.46
C PRO A 102 -17.03 7.51 -12.32
N VAL A 103 -15.71 7.70 -12.41
CA VAL A 103 -14.79 6.77 -13.09
C VAL A 103 -13.81 6.20 -12.08
N THR A 104 -13.65 4.87 -12.06
CA THR A 104 -12.63 4.23 -11.22
C THR A 104 -11.27 4.45 -11.86
N VAL A 105 -10.41 5.25 -11.21
CA VAL A 105 -9.07 5.59 -11.68
C VAL A 105 -8.01 4.63 -11.14
N ALA A 106 -8.26 4.00 -9.99
CA ALA A 106 -7.44 2.92 -9.46
C ALA A 106 -8.31 1.92 -8.69
N ALA A 107 -7.99 0.64 -8.81
CA ALA A 107 -8.74 -0.44 -8.16
C ALA A 107 -7.84 -1.26 -7.24
N ALA A 108 -8.41 -1.77 -6.16
CA ALA A 108 -7.73 -2.62 -5.17
C ALA A 108 -6.41 -2.02 -4.63
N VAL A 109 -6.36 -0.69 -4.50
CA VAL A 109 -5.21 0.04 -3.94
C VAL A 109 -5.06 -0.33 -2.47
N PRO A 110 -3.88 -0.79 -2.02
CA PRO A 110 -3.66 -1.10 -0.62
C PRO A 110 -3.64 0.20 0.20
N VAL A 111 -4.38 0.24 1.30
CA VAL A 111 -4.48 1.43 2.15
C VAL A 111 -4.34 1.11 3.64
N ILE A 112 -3.78 2.07 4.36
CA ILE A 112 -3.74 2.10 5.83
C ILE A 112 -4.69 3.21 6.27
N ILE A 113 -5.63 2.87 7.16
CA ILE A 113 -6.59 3.85 7.71
C ILE A 113 -6.17 4.17 9.14
N ALA A 114 -5.58 5.34 9.34
CA ALA A 114 -5.32 5.87 10.66
C ALA A 114 -6.60 6.52 11.21
N LYS A 115 -7.51 5.69 11.74
CA LYS A 115 -8.87 6.10 12.18
C LYS A 115 -8.88 7.26 13.17
N SER A 116 -7.81 7.44 13.94
CA SER A 116 -7.69 8.50 14.95
C SER A 116 -7.51 9.91 14.36
N GLN A 117 -7.10 10.05 13.09
CA GLN A 117 -6.61 11.32 12.55
C GLN A 117 -7.27 11.78 11.25
N GLN A 118 -8.30 11.07 10.75
CA GLN A 118 -8.84 11.34 9.41
C GLN A 118 -7.74 11.31 8.33
N ILE A 119 -6.76 10.40 8.49
CA ILE A 119 -5.67 10.19 7.55
C ILE A 119 -5.81 8.80 6.94
N VAL A 120 -5.75 8.72 5.62
CA VAL A 120 -5.54 7.48 4.86
C VAL A 120 -4.17 7.54 4.25
N GLN A 121 -3.44 6.44 4.28
CA GLN A 121 -2.12 6.33 3.69
C GLN A 121 -2.18 5.38 2.49
N VAL A 122 -1.63 5.82 1.37
CA VAL A 122 -1.54 5.06 0.11
C VAL A 122 -0.08 4.98 -0.34
N PRO A 123 0.30 4.00 -1.18
CA PRO A 123 1.63 3.98 -1.77
C PRO A 123 1.90 5.19 -2.66
N VAL A 124 3.16 5.62 -2.74
CA VAL A 124 3.60 6.56 -3.77
C VAL A 124 3.31 6.01 -5.17
N GLY A 125 2.97 6.91 -6.11
CA GLY A 125 2.57 6.55 -7.46
C GLY A 125 1.09 6.21 -7.62
N THR A 126 0.34 6.08 -6.51
CA THR A 126 -1.12 5.94 -6.57
C THR A 126 -1.74 7.18 -7.24
N PRO A 127 -2.55 7.03 -8.31
CA PRO A 127 -3.13 8.15 -9.04
C PRO A 127 -4.33 8.72 -8.27
N VAL A 128 -4.04 9.55 -7.26
CA VAL A 128 -5.02 10.18 -6.37
C VAL A 128 -4.91 11.70 -6.43
N GLU A 129 -6.06 12.36 -6.47
CA GLU A 129 -6.20 13.82 -6.52
C GLU A 129 -7.18 14.33 -5.44
N ILE A 130 -7.10 15.63 -5.15
CA ILE A 130 -8.07 16.29 -4.27
C ILE A 130 -9.45 16.23 -4.91
N GLY A 131 -10.45 15.83 -4.13
CA GLY A 131 -11.82 15.64 -4.60
C GLY A 131 -12.15 14.21 -5.02
N ASP A 132 -11.15 13.34 -5.20
CA ASP A 132 -11.38 11.91 -5.45
C ASP A 132 -12.11 11.26 -4.25
N ALA A 133 -12.91 10.24 -4.56
CA ALA A 133 -13.56 9.40 -3.57
C ALA A 133 -12.76 8.10 -3.36
N LEU A 134 -12.46 7.76 -2.11
CA LEU A 134 -11.88 6.48 -1.72
C LEU A 134 -12.99 5.58 -1.20
N LEU A 135 -13.26 4.48 -1.92
CA LEU A 135 -14.22 3.46 -1.53
C LEU A 135 -13.47 2.36 -0.76
N VAL A 136 -13.62 2.32 0.56
CA VAL A 136 -12.96 1.33 1.42
C VAL A 136 -14.01 0.47 2.11
N GLY A 137 -14.23 -0.74 1.59
CA GLY A 137 -15.34 -1.59 2.05
C GLY A 137 -16.68 -0.90 1.82
N THR A 138 -17.42 -0.62 2.89
CA THR A 138 -18.72 0.07 2.85
C THR A 138 -18.62 1.57 3.13
N VAL A 139 -17.42 2.11 3.34
CA VAL A 139 -17.23 3.52 3.71
C VAL A 139 -16.66 4.28 2.53
N THR A 140 -17.26 5.43 2.24
CA THR A 140 -16.77 6.36 1.23
C THR A 140 -16.09 7.53 1.92
N TYR A 141 -14.88 7.85 1.47
CA TYR A 141 -14.13 9.00 1.95
C TYR A 141 -13.87 9.98 0.81
N ASN A 142 -13.91 11.28 1.07
CA ASN A 142 -13.45 12.31 0.15
C ASN A 142 -12.00 12.71 0.46
N VAL A 143 -11.15 12.77 -0.55
CA VAL A 143 -9.79 13.30 -0.41
C VAL A 143 -9.83 14.83 -0.35
N ARG A 144 -9.35 15.42 0.75
CA ARG A 144 -9.28 16.86 0.98
C ARG A 144 -7.91 17.45 0.70
N SER A 145 -6.86 16.70 1.02
CA SER A 145 -5.49 17.07 0.69
C SER A 145 -4.63 15.84 0.52
N VAL A 146 -3.54 16.02 -0.23
CA VAL A 146 -2.53 15.00 -0.53
C VAL A 146 -1.20 15.56 -0.07
N SER A 147 -0.52 14.88 0.85
CA SER A 147 0.82 15.25 1.32
C SER A 147 1.74 14.04 1.26
N ARG A 148 2.97 14.25 0.78
CA ARG A 148 4.00 13.21 0.85
C ARG A 148 4.49 13.12 2.29
N SER A 149 4.59 11.91 2.82
CA SER A 149 5.24 11.72 4.12
C SER A 149 6.75 11.86 3.92
N TYR A 150 7.37 12.81 4.63
CA TYR A 150 8.83 12.90 4.67
C TYR A 150 9.44 11.80 5.52
N ASP A 151 8.70 11.32 6.53
CA ASP A 151 9.17 10.25 7.42
C ASP A 151 9.22 8.90 6.71
N TRP A 152 8.30 8.65 5.75
CA TRP A 152 8.22 7.40 4.98
C TRP A 152 8.09 7.69 3.48
N PRO A 153 9.21 7.70 2.72
CA PRO A 153 9.23 8.16 1.33
C PRO A 153 8.35 7.34 0.38
N GLY A 154 8.03 6.09 0.72
CA GLY A 154 7.13 5.23 -0.05
C GLY A 154 5.63 5.45 0.19
N ILE A 155 5.25 6.36 1.09
CA ILE A 155 3.87 6.56 1.51
C ILE A 155 3.40 8.01 1.27
N VAL A 156 2.18 8.14 0.77
CA VAL A 156 1.45 9.41 0.65
C VAL A 156 0.33 9.44 1.70
N ASN A 157 0.29 10.51 2.47
CA ASN A 157 -0.77 10.79 3.42
C ASN A 157 -1.91 11.56 2.73
N LEU A 158 -3.13 11.09 2.92
CA LEU A 158 -4.35 11.69 2.41
C LEU A 158 -5.17 12.17 3.60
N MET A 159 -5.44 13.47 3.67
CA MET A 159 -6.48 13.96 4.57
C MET A 159 -7.83 13.66 3.96
N ILE A 160 -8.71 13.04 4.74
CA ILE A 160 -9.99 12.56 4.26
C ILE A 160 -11.17 13.10 5.08
N THR A 161 -12.36 13.08 4.49
CA THR A 161 -13.63 13.27 5.21
C THR A 161 -14.58 12.14 4.87
N ILE A 162 -15.34 11.64 5.85
CA ILE A 162 -16.35 10.61 5.59
C ILE A 162 -17.51 11.23 4.81
N ILE A 163 -17.93 10.56 3.72
CA ILE A 163 -19.17 10.82 3.01
C ILE A 163 -20.07 9.61 3.28
N ASN A 164 -21.17 9.82 4.00
CA ASN A 164 -22.18 8.78 4.20
C ASN A 164 -23.06 8.64 2.96
#